data_AF-A0AAU3SHV7-F1
#
_entry.id   AF-A0AAU3SHV7-F1
#
_cell.length_a   1.000
_cell.length_b   1.000
_cell.length_c   1.000
_cell.angle_alpha   90.00
_cell.angle_beta   90.00
_cell.angle_gamma   90.00
#
_symmetry.space_group_name_H-M   'P 1'
#
loop_
_entity.id
_entity.type
_entity.pdbx_description
1 polymer ?
#
loop_
_entity_poly.entity_id
_entity_poly.type
_entity_poly.pdbx_seq_one_letter_code
_entity_poly.pdbx_strand_id
1 'polypeptide(L)'
;MTVSIAALAASSLILTACGGSSDSASKLDGTYYVKDINGTSDLGQLVVKGNSVSHHEYNCDGVYQKPGVTSTGEFNKDQSQIIWTVVGDDTRNERTGSEPIATSETSISISGSAYVRDNSDAGKALLDGFKTKCKK
;
A
#
# COMPACT_ATOMS: atom_id res chain seq x y z
N MET A 1 -37.00 -6.72 56.88
CA MET A 1 -35.81 -7.51 56.51
C MET A 1 -35.02 -6.73 55.49
N THR A 2 -33.69 -6.77 55.62
CA THR A 2 -32.63 -6.47 54.64
C THR A 2 -32.42 -5.04 54.11
N VAL A 3 -31.29 -4.52 54.59
CA VAL A 3 -30.44 -3.39 54.18
C VAL A 3 -29.90 -3.57 52.75
N SER A 4 -29.65 -2.47 52.02
CA SER A 4 -28.33 -2.16 51.43
C SER A 4 -28.27 -0.80 50.71
N ILE A 5 -27.12 -0.14 50.92
CA ILE A 5 -26.69 1.18 50.50
C ILE A 5 -25.64 1.00 49.37
N ALA A 6 -25.47 2.05 48.54
CA ALA A 6 -24.33 2.30 47.62
C ALA A 6 -24.32 1.50 46.30
N ALA A 7 -23.76 1.97 45.19
CA ALA A 7 -22.75 3.00 44.99
C ALA A 7 -22.85 3.64 43.59
N LEU A 8 -22.39 4.89 43.50
CA LEU A 8 -22.03 5.56 42.25
C LEU A 8 -20.89 4.80 41.54
N ALA A 9 -21.01 4.61 40.23
CA ALA A 9 -19.86 4.42 39.35
C ALA A 9 -20.16 5.03 37.99
N ALA A 10 -19.89 6.34 37.88
CA ALA A 10 -19.69 7.00 36.61
C ALA A 10 -18.53 6.30 35.89
N SER A 11 -18.87 5.45 34.93
CA SER A 11 -17.90 4.77 34.09
C SER A 11 -17.46 5.76 33.03
N SER A 12 -16.42 6.52 33.36
CA SER A 12 -15.64 7.30 32.42
C SER A 12 -15.21 6.35 31.30
N LEU A 13 -15.80 6.49 30.12
CA LEU A 13 -15.23 5.94 28.89
C LEU A 13 -13.88 6.63 28.71
N ILE A 14 -12.83 5.92 29.13
CA ILE A 14 -11.45 6.25 28.81
C ILE A 14 -11.38 6.14 27.29
N LEU A 15 -11.54 7.28 26.60
CA LEU A 15 -10.99 7.43 25.26
C LEU A 15 -9.51 7.16 25.43
N THR A 16 -9.08 5.95 25.07
CA THR A 16 -7.70 5.66 24.74
C THR A 16 -7.35 6.55 23.55
N ALA A 17 -6.96 7.77 23.87
CA ALA A 17 -6.11 8.57 23.02
C ALA A 17 -4.84 7.74 22.83
N CYS A 18 -4.77 7.00 21.72
CA CYS A 18 -3.49 6.62 21.14
C CYS A 18 -2.85 7.92 20.64
N GLY A 19 -2.26 8.65 21.60
CA GLY A 19 -1.34 9.73 21.33
C GLY A 19 -0.13 9.21 20.57
N GLY A 20 0.19 9.92 19.50
CA GLY A 20 1.54 10.20 19.03
C GLY A 20 2.53 9.04 18.93
N SER A 21 2.89 8.70 17.70
CA SER A 21 4.30 8.88 17.35
C SER A 21 4.43 9.14 15.86
N SER A 22 5.01 10.28 15.52
CA SER A 22 5.39 10.71 14.19
C SER A 22 6.57 9.88 13.67
N ASP A 23 6.35 8.58 13.47
CA ASP A 23 7.38 7.62 13.00
C ASP A 23 6.81 6.52 12.08
N SER A 24 5.63 6.75 11.51
CA SER A 24 4.97 5.78 10.61
C SER A 24 5.60 5.72 9.22
N ALA A 25 6.37 6.73 8.81
CA ALA A 25 6.97 6.83 7.47
C ALA A 25 7.86 5.62 7.15
N SER A 26 8.60 5.11 8.13
CA SER A 26 9.55 4.01 7.96
C SER A 26 8.93 2.61 8.08
N LYS A 27 7.70 2.47 8.60
CA LYS A 27 7.07 1.15 8.77
C LYS A 27 6.65 0.50 7.45
N LEU A 28 6.26 1.33 6.49
CA LEU A 28 5.77 0.86 5.19
C LEU A 28 6.89 0.74 4.15
N ASP A 29 8.12 1.17 4.48
CA ASP A 29 9.27 1.11 3.57
C ASP A 29 9.50 -0.30 3.02
N GLY A 30 9.57 -0.39 1.70
CA GLY A 30 9.76 -1.65 1.02
C GLY A 30 9.21 -1.69 -0.38
N THR A 31 9.32 -2.87 -0.97
CA THR A 31 8.80 -3.17 -2.29
C THR A 31 7.64 -4.14 -2.16
N TYR A 32 6.56 -3.89 -2.88
CA TYR A 32 5.37 -4.72 -2.88
C TYR A 32 4.97 -5.04 -4.31
N TYR A 33 4.38 -6.21 -4.52
CA TYR A 33 3.97 -6.71 -5.82
C TYR A 33 2.49 -7.04 -5.85
N VAL A 34 1.87 -6.84 -6.99
CA VAL A 34 0.53 -7.33 -7.28
C VAL A 34 0.50 -7.91 -8.68
N LYS A 35 -0.33 -8.93 -8.88
CA LYS A 35 -0.57 -9.49 -10.19
C LYS A 35 -1.55 -8.60 -10.94
N ASP A 36 -1.28 -8.37 -12.22
CA ASP A 36 -2.28 -7.90 -13.20
C ASP A 36 -3.04 -6.64 -12.77
N ILE A 37 -2.39 -5.49 -12.92
CA ILE A 37 -3.05 -4.21 -12.68
C ILE A 37 -3.82 -3.84 -13.94
N ASN A 38 -5.14 -3.70 -13.79
CA ASN A 38 -6.05 -3.16 -14.80
C ASN A 38 -6.06 -3.93 -16.15
N GLY A 39 -5.54 -5.17 -16.20
CA GLY A 39 -5.57 -6.02 -17.40
C GLY A 39 -4.53 -5.68 -18.46
N THR A 40 -3.72 -4.64 -18.25
CA THR A 40 -2.77 -4.09 -19.23
C THR A 40 -1.33 -4.45 -18.93
N SER A 41 -1.06 -4.92 -17.71
CA SER A 41 0.27 -5.14 -17.17
C SER A 41 0.44 -6.52 -16.52
N ASP A 42 1.59 -7.16 -16.69
CA ASP A 42 1.83 -8.50 -16.16
C ASP A 42 2.21 -8.50 -14.65
N LEU A 43 2.88 -7.43 -14.20
CA LEU A 43 3.25 -7.22 -12.80
C LEU A 43 3.17 -5.76 -12.41
N GLY A 44 2.49 -5.48 -11.30
CA GLY A 44 2.56 -4.20 -10.61
C GLY A 44 3.59 -4.23 -9.49
N GLN A 45 4.36 -3.16 -9.35
CA GLN A 45 5.29 -2.92 -8.25
C GLN A 45 4.98 -1.60 -7.58
N LEU A 46 4.87 -1.62 -6.26
CA LEU A 46 4.79 -0.44 -5.42
C LEU A 46 6.07 -0.33 -4.59
N VAL A 47 6.75 0.81 -4.67
CA VAL A 47 7.98 1.09 -3.91
C VAL A 47 7.68 2.24 -2.96
N VAL A 48 7.90 2.00 -1.67
CA VAL A 48 7.68 2.97 -0.60
C VAL A 48 9.03 3.35 0.02
N LYS A 49 9.28 4.66 0.12
CA LYS A 49 10.47 5.24 0.78
C LYS A 49 10.05 6.47 1.59
N GLY A 50 9.94 6.32 2.90
CA GLY A 50 9.33 7.29 3.79
C GLY A 50 7.89 7.59 3.35
N ASN A 51 7.64 8.85 3.02
CA ASN A 51 6.33 9.27 2.52
C ASN A 51 6.19 9.12 1.00
N SER A 52 7.29 8.92 0.26
CA SER A 52 7.25 8.84 -1.19
C SER A 52 6.82 7.44 -1.65
N VAL A 53 5.93 7.42 -2.63
CA VAL A 53 5.40 6.20 -3.23
C VAL A 53 5.66 6.25 -4.73
N SER A 54 6.27 5.20 -5.26
CA SER A 54 6.37 4.99 -6.71
C SER A 54 5.61 3.73 -7.08
N HIS A 55 4.85 3.81 -8.17
CA HIS A 55 4.20 2.68 -8.77
C HIS A 55 4.77 2.44 -10.16
N HIS A 56 5.06 1.18 -10.45
CA HIS A 56 5.64 0.74 -11.69
C HIS A 56 4.85 -0.45 -12.22
N GLU A 57 4.58 -0.44 -13.52
CA GLU A 57 3.91 -1.54 -14.20
C GLU A 57 4.83 -2.13 -15.26
N TYR A 58 4.86 -3.47 -15.33
CA TYR A 58 5.78 -4.20 -16.19
C TYR A 58 5.06 -5.19 -17.08
N ASN A 59 5.48 -5.23 -18.35
CA ASN A 59 5.12 -6.24 -19.35
C ASN A 59 6.35 -7.10 -19.67
N CYS A 60 6.13 -8.22 -20.35
CA CYS A 60 7.24 -9.07 -20.80
C CYS A 60 8.12 -8.47 -21.91
N ASP A 61 7.75 -7.33 -22.50
CA ASP A 61 8.40 -6.74 -23.69
C ASP A 61 9.79 -6.12 -23.43
N GLY A 62 10.33 -6.26 -22.22
CA GLY A 62 11.60 -5.62 -21.85
C GLY A 62 12.15 -6.07 -20.50
N VAL A 63 12.29 -7.37 -20.28
CA VAL A 63 13.10 -8.03 -19.20
C VAL A 63 13.16 -7.26 -17.88
N TYR A 64 12.05 -6.77 -17.32
CA TYR A 64 12.05 -6.01 -16.06
C TYR A 64 13.04 -4.81 -15.99
N GLN A 65 13.59 -4.36 -17.13
CA GLN A 65 14.65 -3.35 -17.16
C GLN A 65 14.07 -1.94 -17.11
N LYS A 66 12.86 -1.77 -17.64
CA LYS A 66 12.15 -0.50 -17.66
C LYS A 66 10.65 -0.74 -17.46
N PRO A 67 10.00 -0.03 -16.54
CA PRO A 67 8.55 -0.10 -16.41
C PRO A 67 7.86 0.51 -17.65
N GLY A 68 6.74 -0.09 -18.04
CA GLY A 68 5.87 0.40 -19.09
C GLY A 68 5.12 1.67 -18.66
N VAL A 69 4.70 1.75 -17.39
CA VAL A 69 4.02 2.90 -16.78
C VAL A 69 4.67 3.23 -15.44
N THR A 70 4.79 4.50 -15.11
CA THR A 70 5.25 4.94 -13.78
C THR A 70 4.37 6.06 -13.24
N SER A 71 3.88 5.88 -12.02
CA SER A 71 3.13 6.88 -11.26
C SER A 71 3.89 7.16 -9.97
N THR A 72 3.89 8.41 -9.49
CA THR A 72 4.49 8.74 -8.19
C THR A 72 3.48 9.45 -7.34
N GLY A 73 3.58 9.33 -6.03
CA GLY A 73 2.72 10.01 -5.08
C GLY A 73 3.36 10.11 -3.72
N GLU A 74 2.63 10.69 -2.79
CA GLU A 74 3.04 10.77 -1.39
C GLU A 74 1.91 10.32 -0.48
N PHE A 75 2.25 9.65 0.62
CA PHE A 75 1.27 9.42 1.67
C PHE A 75 0.83 10.75 2.29
N ASN A 76 -0.45 10.85 2.61
CA ASN A 76 -0.94 11.91 3.50
C ASN A 76 -0.41 11.71 4.93
N LYS A 77 -0.61 12.71 5.79
CA LYS A 77 0.02 12.77 7.13
C LYS A 77 -0.28 11.55 8.02
N ASP A 78 -1.46 10.96 7.89
CA ASP A 78 -1.90 9.79 8.67
C ASP A 78 -1.72 8.46 7.93
N GLN A 79 -1.15 8.49 6.71
CA GLN A 79 -0.95 7.31 5.84
C GLN A 79 -2.25 6.53 5.56
N SER A 80 -3.38 7.23 5.51
CA SER A 80 -4.66 6.66 5.09
C SER A 80 -4.89 6.75 3.58
N GLN A 81 -4.11 7.57 2.88
CA GLN A 81 -4.25 7.81 1.44
C GLN A 81 -2.89 8.04 0.76
N ILE A 82 -2.82 7.75 -0.53
CA ILE A 82 -1.75 8.21 -1.42
C ILE A 82 -2.30 9.36 -2.25
N ILE A 83 -1.58 10.47 -2.28
CA ILE A 83 -1.83 11.61 -3.16
C ILE A 83 -0.92 11.45 -4.37
N TRP A 84 -1.49 11.01 -5.48
CA TRP A 84 -0.76 10.78 -6.72
C TRP A 84 -0.44 12.10 -7.42
N THR A 85 0.83 12.23 -7.76
CA THR A 85 1.36 13.26 -8.65
C THR A 85 1.40 12.69 -10.06
N VAL A 86 0.68 13.33 -10.98
CA VAL A 86 0.75 12.97 -12.40
C VAL A 86 2.17 13.23 -12.89
N VAL A 87 2.84 12.18 -13.37
CA VAL A 87 4.17 12.29 -13.97
C VAL A 87 4.03 12.10 -15.48
N GLY A 88 4.26 13.18 -16.22
CA GLY A 88 4.25 13.20 -17.69
C GLY A 88 2.87 13.05 -18.33
N ASP A 89 2.86 12.95 -19.67
CA ASP A 89 1.64 12.86 -20.49
C ASP A 89 1.31 11.42 -20.90
N ASP A 90 1.85 10.41 -20.20
CA ASP A 90 1.54 9.00 -20.49
C ASP A 90 0.09 8.73 -20.13
N THR A 91 -0.76 8.58 -21.14
CA THR A 91 -2.20 8.39 -20.99
C THR A 91 -2.58 7.09 -20.27
N ARG A 92 -1.62 6.18 -20.08
CA ARG A 92 -1.79 4.95 -19.28
C ARG A 92 -1.57 5.19 -17.79
N ASN A 93 -1.10 6.37 -17.39
CA ASN A 93 -0.96 6.73 -15.99
C ASN A 93 -2.34 7.07 -15.40
N GLU A 94 -3.07 6.05 -14.97
CA GLU A 94 -4.43 6.18 -14.45
C GLU A 94 -4.48 6.67 -12.99
N ARG A 95 -3.35 6.60 -12.30
CA ARG A 95 -3.19 6.99 -10.89
C ARG A 95 -3.16 8.50 -10.75
N THR A 96 -4.30 9.07 -10.37
CA THR A 96 -4.47 10.51 -10.21
C THR A 96 -5.25 10.84 -8.94
N GLY A 97 -5.04 12.03 -8.38
CA GLY A 97 -5.77 12.48 -7.19
C GLY A 97 -5.42 11.69 -5.93
N SER A 98 -6.38 11.53 -5.03
CA SER A 98 -6.19 10.86 -3.74
C SER A 98 -6.84 9.48 -3.73
N GLU A 99 -6.05 8.44 -3.48
CA GLU A 99 -6.53 7.07 -3.36
C GLU A 99 -6.44 6.58 -1.90
N PRO A 100 -7.53 6.06 -1.31
CA PRO A 100 -7.49 5.48 0.02
C PRO A 100 -6.69 4.17 0.03
N ILE A 101 -6.01 3.92 1.13
CA ILE A 101 -5.24 2.69 1.34
C ILE A 101 -5.67 1.97 2.60
N ALA A 102 -5.45 0.65 2.61
CA ALA A 102 -5.47 -0.16 3.82
C ALA A 102 -4.14 -0.89 3.95
N THR A 103 -3.55 -0.92 5.15
CA THR A 103 -2.24 -1.50 5.37
C THR A 103 -2.31 -2.68 6.33
N SER A 104 -1.41 -3.64 6.14
CA SER A 104 -1.10 -4.72 7.07
C SER A 104 0.41 -4.84 7.23
N GLU A 105 0.90 -5.77 8.04
CA GLU A 105 2.33 -6.01 8.19
C GLU A 105 3.02 -6.41 6.86
N THR A 106 2.29 -7.06 5.97
CA THR A 106 2.85 -7.63 4.73
C THR A 106 2.19 -7.10 3.46
N SER A 107 1.26 -6.16 3.55
CA SER A 107 0.56 -5.65 2.36
C SER A 107 0.09 -4.22 2.47
N ILE A 108 -0.06 -3.60 1.29
CA ILE A 108 -0.73 -2.32 1.09
C ILE A 108 -1.82 -2.56 0.06
N SER A 109 -3.08 -2.27 0.40
CA SER A 109 -4.20 -2.36 -0.53
C SER A 109 -4.55 -0.98 -1.04
N ILE A 110 -4.61 -0.84 -2.37
CA ILE A 110 -4.93 0.40 -3.07
C ILE A 110 -6.06 0.09 -4.04
N SER A 111 -7.20 0.80 -3.94
CA SER A 111 -8.36 0.61 -4.83
C SER A 111 -8.82 -0.86 -4.95
N GLY A 112 -8.72 -1.63 -3.86
CA GLY A 112 -9.09 -3.04 -3.81
C GLY A 112 -8.01 -4.04 -4.24
N SER A 113 -6.89 -3.57 -4.81
CA SER A 113 -5.74 -4.39 -5.20
C SER A 113 -4.75 -4.50 -4.05
N ALA A 114 -4.53 -5.72 -3.56
CA ALA A 114 -3.59 -5.99 -2.47
C ALA A 114 -2.17 -6.20 -3.00
N TYR A 115 -1.29 -5.24 -2.74
CA TYR A 115 0.14 -5.34 -2.99
C TYR A 115 0.81 -6.08 -1.84
N VAL A 116 1.47 -7.19 -2.11
CA VAL A 116 2.14 -8.03 -1.12
C VAL A 116 3.64 -7.79 -1.10
N ARG A 117 4.22 -7.73 0.10
CA ARG A 117 5.63 -7.38 0.30
C ARG A 117 6.56 -8.40 -0.36
N ASP A 118 7.63 -7.93 -0.97
CA ASP A 118 8.62 -8.72 -1.71
C ASP A 118 9.29 -9.83 -0.88
N ASN A 119 9.49 -9.60 0.42
CA ASN A 119 10.09 -10.57 1.32
C ASN A 119 9.12 -11.67 1.80
N SER A 120 7.82 -11.56 1.50
CA SER A 120 6.82 -12.59 1.78
C SER A 120 6.84 -13.70 0.73
N ASP A 121 6.35 -14.90 1.08
CA ASP A 121 6.27 -16.02 0.13
C ASP A 121 5.36 -15.69 -1.07
N ALA A 122 4.25 -14.98 -0.83
CA ALA A 122 3.35 -14.53 -1.88
C ALA A 122 4.04 -13.53 -2.83
N GLY A 123 4.77 -12.55 -2.29
CA GLY A 123 5.50 -11.56 -3.08
C GLY A 123 6.61 -12.20 -3.93
N LYS A 124 7.37 -13.14 -3.35
CA LYS A 124 8.37 -13.92 -4.09
C LYS A 124 7.73 -14.74 -5.21
N ALA A 125 6.63 -15.43 -4.92
CA ALA A 125 5.90 -16.23 -5.91
C ALA A 125 5.38 -15.39 -7.09
N LEU A 126 4.88 -14.17 -6.82
CA LEU A 126 4.48 -13.25 -7.89
C LEU A 126 5.65 -12.84 -8.77
N LEU A 127 6.77 -12.44 -8.15
CA LEU A 127 7.97 -12.02 -8.88
C LEU A 127 8.56 -13.18 -9.70
N ASP A 128 8.66 -14.37 -9.12
CA ASP A 128 9.19 -15.55 -9.81
C ASP A 128 8.24 -16.04 -10.91
N GLY A 129 6.94 -15.96 -10.70
CA GLY A 129 5.92 -16.23 -11.72
C GLY A 129 6.05 -15.28 -12.90
N PHE A 130 6.19 -13.97 -12.65
CA PHE A 130 6.44 -12.98 -13.69
C PHE A 130 7.75 -13.26 -14.44
N LYS A 131 8.87 -13.47 -13.74
CA LYS A 131 10.16 -13.80 -14.36
C LYS A 131 10.09 -15.07 -15.20
N THR A 132 9.37 -16.09 -14.75
CA THR A 132 9.18 -17.33 -15.50
C THR A 132 8.34 -17.10 -16.75
N LYS A 133 7.24 -16.34 -16.63
CA LYS A 133 6.36 -15.98 -17.76
C LYS A 133 7.10 -15.19 -18.84
N CYS A 134 7.95 -14.24 -18.45
CA CYS A 134 8.66 -13.35 -19.36
C CYS A 134 10.01 -13.89 -19.86
N LYS A 135 10.47 -15.03 -19.36
CA LYS A 135 11.60 -15.80 -19.91
C LYS A 135 11.19 -16.76 -21.04
N LYS A 136 10.00 -16.56 -21.60
CA LYS A 136 9.59 -17.22 -22.84
C LYS A 136 10.50 -16.81 -23.99
#